data_AF-A0AB39V685-F1
#
_entry.id   AF-A0AB39V685-F1
#
_cell.length_a   1.000
_cell.length_b   1.000
_cell.length_c   1.000
_cell.angle_alpha   90.00
_cell.angle_beta   90.00
_cell.angle_gamma   90.00
#
_symmetry.space_group_name_H-M   'P 1'
#
loop_
_entity.id
_entity.type
_entity.pdbx_description
1 polymer ?
#
loop_
_entity_poly.entity_id
_entity_poly.type
_entity_poly.pdbx_seq_one_letter_code
_entity_poly.pdbx_strand_id
1 'polypeptide(L)'
;MKKVLLLIMLIITCVSFGKNDNGDNITTEAKGMLRFVWMDHGKYNKYSKFPITGIENSGTAGFAIYLEFTPEDKGKFMNHILTVWPGDIYGKVNGKEMHNRILSIGKEISPDIENKMKKNDWGYVSQPVKLTLKPVKLYGNCCSISFYYAEVVKYEKIPSTTVKIPLIKDEVESGDRIAYDDYNPYTIYSKEGLSNIRKGPSKKYDVIDKIENGSYAVITQDFGEWKYVNYFFGGADESKYGFVHKSQLKISK
;
A
#
# COMPACT_ATOMS: atom_id res chain seq x y z
N MET A 1 -49.58 -21.39 5.35
CA MET A 1 -48.79 -21.11 4.14
C MET A 1 -48.28 -19.68 4.15
N LYS A 2 -47.03 -19.43 4.54
CA LYS A 2 -46.29 -18.19 4.23
C LYS A 2 -44.82 -18.59 4.06
N LYS A 3 -44.36 -18.66 2.82
CA LYS A 3 -42.96 -18.90 2.47
C LYS A 3 -42.19 -17.60 2.76
N VAL A 4 -41.26 -17.65 3.71
CA VAL A 4 -40.29 -16.58 3.93
C VAL A 4 -39.22 -16.72 2.86
N LEU A 5 -39.16 -15.75 1.95
CA LEU A 5 -38.15 -15.65 0.90
C LEU A 5 -36.86 -15.10 1.53
N LEU A 6 -35.86 -15.96 1.74
CA LEU A 6 -34.55 -15.55 2.22
C LEU A 6 -33.76 -14.99 1.02
N LEU A 7 -33.65 -13.66 0.95
CA LEU A 7 -32.85 -12.98 -0.07
C LEU A 7 -31.36 -13.06 0.33
N ILE A 8 -30.65 -14.06 -0.20
CA ILE A 8 -29.19 -14.17 -0.04
C ILE A 8 -28.57 -13.08 -0.94
N MET A 9 -28.21 -11.94 -0.34
CA MET A 9 -27.32 -10.96 -0.99
C MET A 9 -25.92 -11.58 -1.10
N LEU A 10 -25.64 -12.17 -2.26
CA LEU A 10 -24.29 -12.49 -2.68
C LEU A 10 -23.54 -11.16 -2.89
N ILE A 11 -22.70 -10.78 -1.94
CA ILE A 11 -21.71 -9.70 -2.13
C ILE A 11 -20.68 -10.24 -3.11
N ILE A 12 -20.96 -10.11 -4.41
CA ILE A 12 -19.99 -10.31 -5.47
C ILE A 12 -19.05 -9.11 -5.39
N THR A 13 -17.91 -9.28 -4.74
CA THR A 13 -16.77 -8.38 -4.97
C THR A 13 -16.42 -8.50 -6.45
N CYS A 14 -16.85 -7.52 -7.24
CA CYS A 14 -16.53 -7.43 -8.66
C CYS A 14 -15.03 -7.22 -8.83
N VAL A 15 -14.26 -8.31 -8.82
CA VAL A 15 -12.95 -8.31 -9.44
C VAL A 15 -13.22 -8.32 -10.95
N SER A 16 -13.13 -7.17 -11.59
CA SER A 16 -13.32 -7.06 -13.04
C SER A 16 -12.19 -7.82 -13.75
N PHE A 17 -12.46 -9.06 -14.15
CA PHE A 17 -11.53 -9.87 -14.92
C PHE A 17 -11.68 -9.60 -16.43
N GLY A 18 -11.19 -8.45 -16.88
CA GLY A 18 -10.91 -8.23 -18.30
C GLY A 18 -9.61 -8.95 -18.68
N LYS A 19 -9.62 -9.73 -19.77
CA LYS A 19 -8.38 -10.23 -20.40
C LYS A 19 -7.54 -9.01 -20.80
N ASN A 20 -6.34 -8.87 -20.23
CA ASN A 20 -5.39 -7.89 -20.72
C ASN A 20 -3.97 -8.38 -20.44
N ASP A 21 -3.14 -8.35 -21.48
CA ASP A 21 -1.83 -9.00 -21.54
C ASP A 21 -0.71 -8.20 -20.87
N ASN A 22 -1.03 -7.28 -19.94
CA ASN A 22 -0.06 -6.51 -19.13
C ASN A 22 -0.43 -6.55 -17.64
N GLY A 23 0.56 -6.77 -16.76
CA GLY A 23 0.36 -7.04 -15.33
C GLY A 23 -0.07 -5.80 -14.54
N ASP A 24 -0.10 -4.66 -15.23
CA ASP A 24 -0.33 -3.32 -14.70
C ASP A 24 -1.79 -3.02 -14.34
N ASN A 25 -2.71 -3.95 -14.61
CA ASN A 25 -4.15 -3.74 -14.43
C ASN A 25 -4.76 -4.43 -13.21
N ILE A 26 -3.98 -5.16 -12.39
CA ILE A 26 -4.52 -5.72 -11.16
C ILE A 26 -4.69 -4.58 -10.16
N THR A 27 -5.93 -4.31 -9.76
CA THR A 27 -6.23 -3.32 -8.74
C THR A 27 -7.15 -3.88 -7.66
N THR A 28 -6.99 -3.38 -6.45
CA THR A 28 -7.86 -3.68 -5.31
C THR A 28 -8.57 -2.42 -4.87
N GLU A 29 -9.90 -2.47 -4.76
CA GLU A 29 -10.64 -1.46 -4.01
C GLU A 29 -10.54 -1.71 -2.50
N ALA A 30 -10.31 -0.65 -1.73
CA ALA A 30 -10.26 -0.71 -0.29
C ALA A 30 -10.86 0.54 0.33
N LYS A 31 -11.78 0.34 1.29
CA LYS A 31 -12.26 1.40 2.17
C LYS A 31 -11.34 1.51 3.38
N GLY A 32 -11.21 2.72 3.91
CA GLY A 32 -10.41 2.95 5.10
C GLY A 32 -10.34 4.41 5.45
N MET A 33 -9.39 4.71 6.33
CA MET A 33 -9.09 6.06 6.73
C MET A 33 -7.76 6.47 6.09
N LEU A 34 -7.79 7.53 5.28
CA LEU A 34 -6.59 8.15 4.74
C LEU A 34 -6.18 9.28 5.67
N ARG A 35 -4.91 9.30 6.03
CA ARG A 35 -4.27 10.38 6.76
C ARG A 35 -3.31 11.08 5.80
N PHE A 36 -3.59 12.34 5.55
CA PHE A 36 -2.66 13.26 4.92
C PHE A 36 -1.73 13.78 6.01
N VAL A 37 -0.46 13.38 5.99
CA VAL A 37 0.55 13.72 7.01
C VAL A 37 1.53 14.73 6.43
N TRP A 38 1.98 15.68 7.23
CA TRP A 38 3.05 16.61 6.93
C TRP A 38 3.91 16.85 8.18
N MET A 39 5.23 16.94 7.97
CA MET A 39 6.18 16.94 9.08
C MET A 39 6.40 18.34 9.71
N ASP A 40 5.96 19.43 9.08
CA ASP A 40 6.54 20.76 9.36
C ASP A 40 5.55 21.89 9.71
N HIS A 41 4.37 21.58 10.25
CA HIS A 41 3.60 22.57 11.01
C HIS A 41 3.32 21.99 12.40
N GLY A 42 4.08 22.45 13.41
CA GLY A 42 3.83 22.07 14.80
C GLY A 42 5.04 22.15 15.71
N LYS A 43 6.08 21.33 15.47
CA LYS A 43 7.42 21.42 16.10
C LYS A 43 8.28 20.26 15.60
N TYR A 44 8.99 20.45 14.50
CA TYR A 44 10.35 19.97 14.31
C TYR A 44 10.86 20.55 13.00
N ASN A 45 12.05 21.12 13.02
CA ASN A 45 12.78 21.63 11.86
C ASN A 45 12.38 23.02 11.27
N LYS A 46 13.39 23.89 11.13
CA LYS A 46 13.34 25.27 10.61
C LYS A 46 13.61 25.37 9.10
N TYR A 47 13.86 24.24 8.43
CA TYR A 47 14.31 24.20 7.04
C TYR A 47 13.18 24.01 6.02
N SER A 48 11.97 23.70 6.46
CA SER A 48 10.81 23.53 5.58
C SER A 48 9.96 24.80 5.54
N LYS A 49 9.93 25.45 4.37
CA LYS A 49 9.10 26.63 4.13
C LYS A 49 8.15 26.32 2.99
N PHE A 50 6.87 26.63 3.18
CA PHE A 50 5.92 26.65 2.08
C PHE A 50 5.96 28.01 1.35
N PRO A 51 5.98 28.01 0.00
CA PRO A 51 6.13 26.86 -0.90
C PRO A 51 7.56 26.30 -0.89
N ILE A 52 7.68 24.99 -1.12
CA ILE A 52 8.94 24.25 -1.31
C ILE A 52 9.81 24.99 -2.34
N THR A 53 10.96 25.51 -1.92
CA THR A 53 11.79 26.47 -2.70
C THR A 53 13.23 26.00 -2.96
N GLY A 54 13.60 24.74 -2.71
CA GLY A 54 15.01 24.32 -2.82
C GLY A 54 15.31 22.82 -2.91
N ILE A 55 16.32 22.38 -2.15
CA ILE A 55 17.07 21.07 -2.11
C ILE A 55 16.19 19.80 -2.12
N GLU A 56 14.88 19.96 -2.00
CA GLU A 56 13.80 18.98 -2.06
C GLU A 56 13.61 18.31 -3.45
N ASN A 57 14.52 18.59 -4.40
CA ASN A 57 14.53 18.07 -5.76
C ASN A 57 15.22 16.70 -5.93
N SER A 58 15.73 16.08 -4.86
CA SER A 58 16.22 14.69 -4.91
C SER A 58 15.23 13.71 -4.28
N GLY A 59 14.69 12.79 -5.08
CA GLY A 59 13.90 11.65 -4.60
C GLY A 59 12.53 12.01 -4.02
N THR A 60 12.18 11.39 -2.88
CA THR A 60 10.84 11.38 -2.24
C THR A 60 10.45 12.67 -1.51
N ALA A 61 11.09 13.81 -1.81
CA ALA A 61 10.86 15.09 -1.12
C ALA A 61 11.02 15.01 0.42
N GLY A 62 11.88 14.10 0.90
CA GLY A 62 12.23 13.99 2.33
C GLY A 62 11.06 13.68 3.28
N PHE A 63 9.94 13.11 2.80
CA PHE A 63 8.73 12.85 3.59
C PHE A 63 8.05 14.10 4.18
N ALA A 64 8.30 15.29 3.63
CA ALA A 64 7.66 16.52 4.11
C ALA A 64 6.11 16.45 4.06
N ILE A 65 5.57 15.70 3.09
CA ILE A 65 4.15 15.31 3.02
C ILE A 65 4.05 13.87 2.50
N TYR A 66 3.21 13.05 3.12
CA TYR A 66 2.87 11.72 2.62
C TYR A 66 1.44 11.30 3.00
N LEU A 67 0.96 10.22 2.38
CA LEU A 67 -0.37 9.68 2.60
C LEU A 67 -0.28 8.32 3.29
N GLU A 68 -0.82 8.20 4.49
CA GLU A 68 -1.00 6.92 5.19
C GLU A 68 -2.42 6.43 4.98
N PHE A 69 -2.57 5.15 4.69
CA PHE A 69 -3.86 4.51 4.53
C PHE A 69 -3.98 3.32 5.48
N THR A 70 -4.99 3.38 6.34
CA THR A 70 -5.36 2.26 7.21
C THR A 70 -6.62 1.60 6.62
N PRO A 71 -6.49 0.42 6.01
CA PRO A 71 -7.62 -0.28 5.40
C PRO A 71 -8.58 -0.86 6.45
N GLU A 72 -9.88 -0.93 6.11
CA GLU A 72 -10.88 -1.66 6.90
C GLU A 72 -10.62 -3.18 6.87
N ASP A 73 -10.31 -3.71 5.68
CA ASP A 73 -10.00 -5.12 5.48
C ASP A 73 -8.53 -5.40 5.83
N LYS A 74 -8.21 -5.35 7.13
CA LYS A 74 -6.85 -5.52 7.61
C LYS A 74 -6.22 -6.84 7.16
N GLY A 75 -7.00 -7.93 7.11
CA GLY A 75 -6.52 -9.25 6.68
C GLY A 75 -5.98 -9.24 5.25
N LYS A 76 -6.69 -8.59 4.32
CA LYS A 76 -6.23 -8.42 2.94
C LYS A 76 -4.86 -7.76 2.82
N PHE A 77 -4.56 -6.84 3.72
CA PHE A 77 -3.32 -6.06 3.73
C PHE A 77 -2.35 -6.53 4.81
N MET A 78 -2.46 -7.79 5.24
CA MET A 78 -1.56 -8.41 6.23
C MET A 78 -1.45 -7.61 7.54
N ASN A 79 -2.52 -6.90 7.90
CA ASN A 79 -2.63 -5.98 9.04
C ASN A 79 -1.73 -4.74 8.99
N HIS A 80 -1.18 -4.39 7.82
CA HIS A 80 -0.31 -3.23 7.67
C HIS A 80 -1.07 -1.93 7.43
N ILE A 81 -0.49 -0.84 7.94
CA ILE A 81 -0.76 0.52 7.46
C ILE A 81 0.09 0.71 6.19
N LEU A 82 -0.50 1.29 5.16
CA LEU A 82 0.17 1.49 3.88
C LEU A 82 0.59 2.94 3.72
N THR A 83 1.75 3.16 3.13
CA THR A 83 2.02 4.44 2.46
C THR A 83 1.42 4.38 1.05
N VAL A 84 0.58 5.34 0.68
CA VAL A 84 -0.06 5.33 -0.64
C VAL A 84 0.42 6.49 -1.50
N TRP A 85 0.77 6.22 -2.76
CA TRP A 85 1.42 7.21 -3.63
C TRP A 85 0.61 7.47 -4.89
N PRO A 86 0.42 8.72 -5.32
CA PRO A 86 -0.24 9.05 -6.60
C PRO A 86 0.70 8.90 -7.81
N GLY A 87 1.36 7.75 -7.93
CA GLY A 87 2.27 7.44 -9.03
C GLY A 87 3.36 6.43 -8.64
N ASP A 88 4.12 6.00 -9.64
CA ASP A 88 5.26 5.10 -9.48
C ASP A 88 6.42 5.79 -8.75
N ILE A 89 6.94 5.13 -7.72
CA ILE A 89 8.03 5.62 -6.86
C ILE A 89 9.43 5.31 -7.41
N TYR A 90 9.57 4.47 -8.45
CA TYR A 90 10.87 4.08 -9.01
C TYR A 90 11.45 5.10 -10.00
N GLY A 91 11.30 6.40 -9.70
CA GLY A 91 12.06 7.46 -10.35
C GLY A 91 11.45 8.09 -11.62
N LYS A 92 10.21 7.77 -11.97
CA LYS A 92 9.51 8.44 -13.10
C LYS A 92 8.90 9.79 -12.72
N VAL A 93 8.63 10.01 -11.44
CA VAL A 93 8.01 11.24 -10.91
C VAL A 93 9.02 11.91 -9.99
N ASN A 94 9.37 13.17 -10.26
CA ASN A 94 10.26 13.93 -9.38
C ASN A 94 9.53 14.35 -8.08
N GLY A 95 10.28 14.67 -7.03
CA GLY A 95 9.72 15.01 -5.72
C GLY A 95 8.70 16.15 -5.75
N LYS A 96 8.95 17.20 -6.54
CA LYS A 96 8.02 18.33 -6.72
C LYS A 96 6.69 17.91 -7.34
N GLU A 97 6.75 17.09 -8.38
CA GLU A 97 5.55 16.58 -9.03
C GLU A 97 4.76 15.66 -8.08
N MET A 98 5.44 14.78 -7.35
CA MET A 98 4.80 13.91 -6.36
C MET A 98 4.11 14.72 -5.26
N HIS A 99 4.79 15.73 -4.71
CA HIS A 99 4.22 16.67 -3.76
C HIS A 99 2.94 17.33 -4.29
N ASN A 100 2.99 17.86 -5.52
CA ASN A 100 1.84 18.52 -6.13
C ASN A 100 0.65 17.58 -6.30
N ARG A 101 0.90 16.32 -6.70
CA ARG A 101 -0.13 15.29 -6.81
C ARG A 101 -0.75 14.96 -5.46
N ILE A 102 0.07 14.79 -4.41
CA ILE A 102 -0.41 14.55 -3.04
C ILE A 102 -1.28 15.72 -2.58
N LEU A 103 -0.82 16.96 -2.75
CA LEU A 103 -1.57 18.16 -2.36
C LEU A 103 -2.89 18.30 -3.15
N SER A 104 -2.91 17.95 -4.44
CA SER A 104 -4.14 17.91 -5.24
C SER A 104 -5.18 16.96 -4.64
N ILE A 105 -4.76 15.73 -4.32
CA ILE A 105 -5.62 14.75 -3.64
C ILE A 105 -6.12 15.33 -2.32
N GLY A 106 -5.22 15.91 -1.51
CA GLY A 106 -5.56 16.54 -0.24
C GLY A 106 -6.64 17.62 -0.38
N LYS A 107 -6.55 18.48 -1.39
CA LYS A 107 -7.54 19.53 -1.68
C LYS A 107 -8.87 18.96 -2.15
N GLU A 108 -8.87 17.89 -2.95
CA GLU A 108 -10.11 17.27 -3.43
C GLU A 108 -10.86 16.55 -2.30
N ILE A 109 -10.17 15.90 -1.38
CA ILE A 109 -10.80 15.19 -0.25
C ILE A 109 -11.13 16.14 0.92
N SER A 110 -10.32 17.19 1.12
CA SER A 110 -10.45 18.22 2.16
C SER A 110 -10.08 19.60 1.59
N PRO A 111 -11.02 20.34 0.99
CA PRO A 111 -10.73 21.62 0.32
C PRO A 111 -10.03 22.69 1.18
N ASP A 112 -10.21 22.63 2.50
CA ASP A 112 -9.58 23.52 3.49
C ASP A 112 -8.25 22.96 4.06
N ILE A 113 -7.65 21.95 3.42
CA ILE A 113 -6.48 21.22 3.93
C ILE A 113 -5.33 22.16 4.33
N GLU A 114 -5.00 23.15 3.51
CA GLU A 114 -3.90 24.08 3.82
C GLU A 114 -4.17 24.92 5.08
N ASN A 115 -5.42 25.29 5.33
CA ASN A 115 -5.80 26.01 6.54
C ASN A 115 -5.76 25.09 7.77
N LYS A 116 -6.15 23.82 7.62
CA LYS A 116 -6.02 22.80 8.67
C LYS A 116 -4.54 22.53 8.97
N MET A 117 -3.70 22.50 7.93
CA MET A 117 -2.26 22.32 8.07
C MET A 117 -1.61 23.41 8.92
N LYS A 118 -1.94 24.68 8.65
CA LYS A 118 -1.40 25.83 9.41
C LYS A 118 -1.79 25.85 10.89
N LYS A 119 -2.88 25.17 11.28
CA LYS A 119 -3.48 25.25 12.62
C LYS A 119 -3.26 24.01 13.48
N ASN A 120 -2.72 22.94 12.92
CA ASN A 120 -2.61 21.65 13.61
C ASN A 120 -1.17 21.44 14.07
N ASP A 121 -1.00 21.24 15.38
CA ASP A 121 0.30 21.04 16.03
C ASP A 121 0.94 19.67 15.75
N TRP A 122 0.17 18.70 15.25
CA TRP A 122 0.55 17.29 15.09
C TRP A 122 0.66 16.83 13.63
N GLY A 123 0.49 17.75 12.68
CA GLY A 123 0.91 17.46 11.31
C GLY A 123 0.01 16.53 10.49
N TYR A 124 -1.30 16.38 10.76
CA TYR A 124 -2.14 15.54 9.90
C TYR A 124 -3.63 15.91 9.76
N VAL A 125 -4.27 15.48 8.67
CA VAL A 125 -5.74 15.45 8.51
C VAL A 125 -6.15 14.05 8.12
N SER A 126 -7.17 13.51 8.78
CA SER A 126 -7.77 12.24 8.43
C SER A 126 -9.10 12.42 7.69
N GLN A 127 -9.33 11.56 6.70
CA GLN A 127 -10.55 11.55 5.89
C GLN A 127 -10.91 10.10 5.54
N PRO A 128 -12.14 9.65 5.82
CA PRO A 128 -12.64 8.40 5.27
C PRO A 128 -12.62 8.44 3.75
N VAL A 129 -12.02 7.42 3.13
CA VAL A 129 -11.93 7.29 1.67
C VAL A 129 -12.15 5.86 1.22
N LYS A 130 -12.48 5.69 -0.06
CA LYS A 130 -12.33 4.46 -0.82
C LYS A 130 -11.23 4.68 -1.85
N LEU A 131 -10.21 3.83 -1.85
CA LEU A 131 -9.10 3.86 -2.79
C LEU A 131 -9.16 2.66 -3.74
N THR A 132 -8.75 2.87 -4.99
CA THR A 132 -8.35 1.79 -5.90
C THR A 132 -6.83 1.77 -5.94
N LEU A 133 -6.23 0.68 -5.49
CA LEU A 133 -4.79 0.53 -5.29
C LEU A 133 -4.21 -0.52 -6.23
N LYS A 134 -2.99 -0.31 -6.73
CA LYS A 134 -2.17 -1.40 -7.28
C LYS A 134 -1.73 -2.37 -6.17
N PRO A 135 -1.21 -3.57 -6.51
CA PRO A 135 -0.78 -4.53 -5.51
C PRO A 135 0.33 -3.97 -4.61
N VAL A 136 0.27 -4.30 -3.32
CA VAL A 136 1.17 -3.77 -2.30
C VAL A 136 2.59 -4.29 -2.52
N LYS A 137 3.56 -3.39 -2.45
CA LYS A 137 4.99 -3.69 -2.57
C LYS A 137 5.72 -3.24 -1.31
N LEU A 138 6.92 -3.77 -1.12
CA LEU A 138 7.85 -3.35 -0.08
C LEU A 138 8.74 -2.24 -0.63
N TYR A 139 8.93 -1.20 0.16
CA TYR A 139 10.01 -0.25 0.00
C TYR A 139 11.01 -0.50 1.13
N GLY A 140 12.26 -0.82 0.76
CA GLY A 140 13.37 -0.99 1.70
C GLY A 140 14.62 -0.39 1.08
N ASN A 141 15.40 0.36 1.86
CA ASN A 141 16.73 0.82 1.49
C ASN A 141 17.67 0.64 2.70
N CYS A 142 18.98 0.65 2.45
CA CYS A 142 19.99 0.41 3.50
C CYS A 142 20.12 1.54 4.53
N CYS A 143 19.40 2.66 4.38
CA CYS A 143 19.59 3.88 5.17
C CYS A 143 18.27 4.60 5.54
N SER A 144 17.11 3.94 5.47
CA SER A 144 15.80 4.52 5.80
C SER A 144 14.81 3.44 6.25
N ILE A 145 13.64 3.89 6.69
CA ILE A 145 12.55 3.05 7.19
C ILE A 145 12.02 2.16 6.06
N SER A 146 11.89 0.86 6.31
CA SER A 146 11.17 -0.06 5.42
C SER A 146 9.66 0.05 5.65
N PHE A 147 8.85 0.05 4.60
CA PHE A 147 7.39 0.17 4.71
C PHE A 147 6.64 -0.51 3.57
N TYR A 148 5.36 -0.83 3.81
CA TYR A 148 4.44 -1.29 2.78
C TYR A 148 3.89 -0.10 2.01
N TYR A 149 3.93 -0.19 0.67
CA TYR A 149 3.41 0.87 -0.18
C TYR A 149 2.49 0.35 -1.28
N ALA A 150 1.57 1.21 -1.72
CA ALA A 150 0.74 0.95 -2.88
C ALA A 150 0.52 2.22 -3.72
N GLU A 151 0.43 2.07 -5.04
CA GLU A 151 0.09 3.18 -5.93
C GLU A 151 -1.43 3.40 -5.94
N VAL A 152 -1.85 4.65 -5.78
CA VAL A 152 -3.25 5.08 -5.91
C VAL A 152 -3.59 5.25 -7.38
N VAL A 153 -4.60 4.52 -7.84
CA VAL A 153 -5.16 4.61 -9.19
C VAL A 153 -6.40 5.51 -9.18
N LYS A 154 -7.24 5.38 -8.15
CA LYS A 154 -8.45 6.20 -7.94
C LYS A 154 -8.67 6.44 -6.45
N TYR A 155 -9.33 7.54 -6.13
CA TYR A 155 -9.71 7.90 -4.78
C TYR A 155 -11.12 8.50 -4.78
N GLU A 156 -11.88 8.22 -3.74
CA GLU A 156 -13.23 8.73 -3.53
C GLU A 156 -13.41 9.04 -2.05
N LYS A 157 -13.90 10.25 -1.73
CA LYS A 157 -14.32 10.59 -0.38
C LYS A 157 -15.58 9.82 -0.03
N ILE A 158 -15.59 9.17 1.13
CA ILE A 158 -16.78 8.46 1.64
C ILE A 158 -17.25 9.10 2.95
N PRO A 159 -18.54 8.94 3.32
CA PRO A 159 -19.08 9.58 4.52
C PRO A 159 -18.48 9.04 5.82
N SER A 160 -18.11 7.76 5.87
CA SER A 160 -17.58 7.13 7.07
C SER A 160 -16.81 5.83 6.77
N THR A 161 -16.05 5.38 7.77
CA THR A 161 -15.34 4.10 7.80
C THR A 161 -15.39 3.54 9.22
N THR A 162 -15.29 2.22 9.38
CA THR A 162 -15.17 1.57 10.70
C THR A 162 -13.78 1.73 11.31
N VAL A 163 -12.79 2.13 10.51
CA VAL A 163 -11.41 2.35 10.97
C VAL A 163 -11.33 3.54 11.91
N LYS A 164 -10.81 3.29 13.11
CA LYS A 164 -10.37 4.31 14.05
C LYS A 164 -8.85 4.35 14.03
N ILE A 165 -8.28 5.51 13.70
CA ILE A 165 -6.83 5.71 13.77
C ILE A 165 -6.49 6.39 15.11
N PRO A 166 -5.47 5.91 15.86
CA PRO A 166 -4.96 6.61 17.04
C PRO A 166 -4.51 8.03 16.70
N LEU A 167 -4.58 8.94 17.66
CA LEU A 167 -3.92 10.25 17.55
C LEU A 167 -2.40 10.05 17.52
N ILE A 168 -1.68 10.88 16.75
CA ILE A 168 -0.22 10.96 16.88
C ILE A 168 0.08 11.81 18.12
N LYS A 169 0.89 11.28 19.05
CA LYS A 169 1.25 11.98 20.30
C LYS A 169 2.69 12.48 20.36
N ASP A 170 3.56 12.02 19.46
CA ASP A 170 4.94 12.50 19.27
C ASP A 170 5.54 12.02 17.93
N GLU A 171 6.71 12.58 17.56
CA GLU A 171 7.43 12.32 16.30
C GLU A 171 7.89 10.86 16.18
N VAL A 172 8.32 10.26 17.29
CA VAL A 172 8.79 8.86 17.34
C VAL A 172 7.62 7.92 17.04
N GLU A 173 6.45 8.17 17.62
CA GLU A 173 5.23 7.42 17.32
C GLU A 173 4.85 7.53 15.84
N SER A 174 5.11 8.64 15.15
CA SER A 174 4.79 8.78 13.72
C SER A 174 5.62 7.86 12.83
N GLY A 175 6.94 7.76 13.10
CA GLY A 175 7.86 6.93 12.31
C GLY A 175 7.65 5.42 12.52
N ASP A 176 7.47 5.01 13.78
CA ASP A 176 7.36 3.59 14.15
C ASP A 176 6.07 2.94 13.60
N ARG A 177 5.04 3.74 13.29
CA ARG A 177 3.73 3.22 12.83
C ARG A 177 3.75 2.63 11.43
N ILE A 178 4.61 3.15 10.56
CA ILE A 178 4.77 2.68 9.19
C ILE A 178 6.00 1.80 9.02
N ALA A 179 6.88 1.77 10.03
CA ALA A 179 8.08 0.97 10.03
C ALA A 179 7.75 -0.53 10.03
N TYR A 180 8.38 -1.22 9.09
CA TYR A 180 8.35 -2.66 8.95
C TYR A 180 9.67 -3.25 9.42
N ASP A 181 9.62 -4.00 10.52
CA ASP A 181 10.71 -4.85 11.03
C ASP A 181 10.30 -6.34 11.08
N ASP A 182 9.05 -6.65 10.72
CA ASP A 182 8.49 -8.01 10.86
C ASP A 182 8.80 -8.88 9.64
N TYR A 183 10.08 -9.22 9.43
CA TYR A 183 10.49 -10.19 8.42
C TYR A 183 10.06 -11.60 8.87
N ASN A 184 8.79 -11.93 8.62
CA ASN A 184 8.21 -13.27 8.74
C ASN A 184 8.18 -13.93 7.35
N PRO A 185 9.32 -14.42 6.83
CA PRO A 185 9.37 -14.99 5.50
C PRO A 185 8.56 -16.29 5.46
N TYR A 186 7.97 -16.52 4.30
CA TYR A 186 7.47 -17.81 3.86
C TYR A 186 8.54 -18.46 2.97
N THR A 187 8.55 -19.78 2.97
CA THR A 187 9.31 -20.56 1.99
C THR A 187 8.37 -21.05 0.90
N ILE A 188 8.78 -20.87 -0.35
CA ILE A 188 8.11 -21.42 -1.51
C ILE A 188 8.34 -22.93 -1.57
N TYR A 189 7.27 -23.69 -1.81
CA TYR A 189 7.31 -25.15 -1.87
C TYR A 189 6.27 -25.71 -2.84
N SER A 190 6.67 -26.63 -3.70
CA SER A 190 5.82 -27.43 -4.58
C SER A 190 6.24 -28.91 -4.51
N LYS A 191 5.30 -29.84 -4.73
CA LYS A 191 5.61 -31.27 -4.81
C LYS A 191 6.48 -31.60 -6.03
N GLU A 192 6.33 -30.81 -7.08
CA GLU A 192 7.03 -30.90 -8.36
C GLU A 192 8.40 -30.22 -8.35
N GLY A 193 8.80 -29.60 -7.22
CA GLY A 193 10.09 -28.91 -7.06
C GLY A 193 10.11 -27.45 -7.54
N LEU A 194 9.10 -27.03 -8.31
CA LEU A 194 9.00 -25.69 -8.90
C LEU A 194 7.60 -25.10 -8.71
N SER A 195 7.53 -23.87 -8.22
CA SER A 195 6.28 -23.11 -8.07
C SER A 195 6.15 -22.04 -9.16
N ASN A 196 4.98 -21.97 -9.77
CA ASN A 196 4.67 -20.97 -10.80
C ASN A 196 4.29 -19.65 -10.14
N ILE A 197 4.97 -18.57 -10.50
CA ILE A 197 4.57 -17.21 -10.19
C ILE A 197 3.77 -16.66 -11.35
N ARG A 198 2.62 -16.08 -11.02
CA ARG A 198 1.66 -15.60 -12.00
C ARG A 198 1.49 -14.09 -11.94
N LYS A 199 1.03 -13.58 -13.06
CA LYS A 199 0.67 -12.18 -13.24
C LYS A 199 -0.58 -11.74 -12.46
N GLY A 200 -1.45 -12.67 -12.12
CA GLY A 200 -2.71 -12.40 -11.42
C GLY A 200 -3.22 -13.59 -10.61
N PRO A 201 -4.25 -13.39 -9.77
CA PRO A 201 -4.72 -14.35 -8.77
C PRO A 201 -5.60 -15.46 -9.36
N SER A 202 -5.16 -16.10 -10.45
CA SER A 202 -5.84 -17.29 -11.00
C SER A 202 -4.93 -18.07 -11.95
N LYS A 203 -5.29 -19.34 -12.22
CA LYS A 203 -4.59 -20.17 -13.21
C LYS A 203 -4.74 -19.67 -14.65
N LYS A 204 -5.67 -18.74 -14.92
CA LYS A 204 -5.90 -18.15 -16.25
C LYS A 204 -4.87 -17.08 -16.61
N TYR A 205 -4.16 -16.54 -15.62
CA TYR A 205 -3.09 -15.57 -15.84
C TYR A 205 -1.80 -16.27 -16.21
N ASP A 206 -1.01 -15.61 -17.05
CA ASP A 206 0.30 -16.09 -17.47
C ASP A 206 1.22 -16.36 -16.29
N VAL A 207 2.06 -17.37 -16.46
CA VAL A 207 3.21 -17.62 -15.61
C VAL A 207 4.31 -16.65 -16.02
N ILE A 208 4.75 -15.80 -15.10
CA ILE A 208 5.79 -14.80 -15.32
C ILE A 208 7.15 -15.24 -14.77
N ASP A 209 7.14 -16.24 -13.88
CA ASP A 209 8.36 -16.79 -13.30
C ASP A 209 8.14 -18.22 -12.76
N LYS A 210 9.22 -18.95 -12.56
CA LYS A 210 9.22 -20.27 -11.89
C LYS A 210 10.30 -20.29 -10.82
N ILE A 211 9.90 -20.64 -9.60
CA ILE A 211 10.78 -20.56 -8.44
C ILE A 211 10.97 -21.94 -7.83
N GLU A 212 12.22 -22.27 -7.53
CA GLU A 212 12.61 -23.50 -6.84
C GLU A 212 12.17 -23.51 -5.38
N ASN A 213 11.91 -24.71 -4.88
CA ASN A 213 11.64 -24.94 -3.47
C ASN A 213 12.78 -24.39 -2.59
N GLY A 214 12.42 -23.85 -1.43
CA GLY A 214 13.39 -23.28 -0.49
C GLY A 214 13.58 -21.77 -0.63
N SER A 215 13.13 -21.18 -1.73
CA SER A 215 13.20 -19.72 -1.93
C SER A 215 12.32 -18.97 -0.93
N TYR A 216 12.84 -17.86 -0.39
CA TYR A 216 12.12 -16.99 0.54
C TYR A 216 11.15 -16.06 -0.18
N ALA A 217 10.01 -15.81 0.45
CA ALA A 217 9.00 -14.88 -0.02
C ALA A 217 8.30 -14.17 1.15
N VAL A 218 7.94 -12.91 0.97
CA VAL A 218 7.10 -12.15 1.91
C VAL A 218 5.74 -11.95 1.27
N ILE A 219 4.66 -12.32 1.97
CA ILE A 219 3.30 -12.02 1.52
C ILE A 219 3.01 -10.55 1.80
N THR A 220 2.73 -9.78 0.76
CA THR A 220 2.39 -8.36 0.90
C THR A 220 0.89 -8.10 0.81
N GLN A 221 0.12 -9.03 0.21
CA GLN A 221 -1.32 -8.89 0.08
C GLN A 221 -2.03 -10.25 -0.11
N ASP A 222 -3.21 -10.39 0.48
CA ASP A 222 -4.04 -11.59 0.44
C ASP A 222 -5.20 -11.47 -0.57
N PHE A 223 -5.27 -12.39 -1.52
CA PHE A 223 -6.36 -12.52 -2.51
C PHE A 223 -7.06 -13.89 -2.39
N GLY A 224 -7.20 -14.41 -1.16
CA GLY A 224 -7.79 -15.69 -0.84
C GLY A 224 -6.84 -16.85 -1.11
N GLU A 225 -7.16 -17.68 -2.11
CA GLU A 225 -6.31 -18.81 -2.52
C GLU A 225 -5.00 -18.38 -3.17
N TRP A 226 -4.90 -17.11 -3.59
CA TRP A 226 -3.70 -16.53 -4.17
C TRP A 226 -3.15 -15.45 -3.25
N LYS A 227 -1.83 -15.41 -3.11
CA LYS A 227 -1.10 -14.41 -2.35
C LYS A 227 -0.24 -13.62 -3.30
N TYR A 228 -0.22 -12.29 -3.13
CA TYR A 228 0.77 -11.45 -3.80
C TYR A 228 2.02 -11.42 -2.91
N VAL A 229 3.15 -11.77 -3.50
CA VAL A 229 4.40 -11.98 -2.77
C VAL A 229 5.53 -11.18 -3.38
N ASN A 230 6.41 -10.70 -2.52
CA ASN A 230 7.78 -10.37 -2.86
C ASN A 230 8.63 -11.63 -2.72
N TYR A 231 9.49 -11.95 -3.68
CA TYR A 231 10.34 -13.14 -3.65
C TYR A 231 11.76 -12.82 -4.08
N PHE A 232 12.73 -13.49 -3.47
CA PHE A 232 14.17 -13.16 -3.56
C PHE A 232 14.96 -14.19 -4.37
N PHE A 233 15.99 -13.73 -5.07
CA PHE A 233 16.95 -14.56 -5.80
C PHE A 233 18.35 -14.42 -5.22
N GLY A 234 19.12 -15.52 -5.21
CA GLY A 234 20.60 -15.45 -5.24
C GLY A 234 21.31 -14.67 -4.13
N GLY A 235 20.65 -14.40 -2.99
CA GLY A 235 21.19 -13.57 -1.91
C GLY A 235 20.68 -12.13 -1.96
N ALA A 236 19.49 -11.91 -1.37
CA ALA A 236 18.85 -10.68 -0.88
C ALA A 236 18.79 -9.38 -1.73
N ASP A 237 19.67 -9.17 -2.71
CA ASP A 237 19.86 -7.87 -3.37
C ASP A 237 18.89 -7.65 -4.55
N GLU A 238 18.27 -8.70 -5.05
CA GLU A 238 17.25 -8.63 -6.10
C GLU A 238 15.97 -9.36 -5.68
N SER A 239 14.85 -8.64 -5.74
CA SER A 239 13.53 -9.19 -5.47
C SER A 239 12.54 -8.85 -6.57
N LYS A 240 11.60 -9.76 -6.82
CA LYS A 240 10.51 -9.60 -7.78
C LYS A 240 9.17 -9.78 -7.09
N TYR A 241 8.10 -9.54 -7.84
CA TYR A 241 6.75 -9.64 -7.32
C TYR A 241 5.83 -10.45 -8.24
N GLY A 242 4.87 -11.14 -7.64
CA GLY A 242 3.83 -11.85 -8.39
C GLY A 242 2.89 -12.64 -7.51
N PHE A 243 1.96 -13.36 -8.14
CA PHE A 243 0.95 -14.17 -7.48
C PHE A 243 1.36 -15.62 -7.37
N VAL A 244 1.23 -16.19 -6.17
CA VAL A 244 1.47 -17.60 -5.91
C VAL A 244 0.25 -18.20 -5.21
N HIS A 245 -0.05 -19.47 -5.49
CA HIS A 245 -1.16 -20.14 -4.83
C HIS A 245 -0.76 -20.48 -3.38
N LYS A 246 -1.68 -20.31 -2.41
CA LYS A 246 -1.39 -20.50 -0.98
C LYS A 246 -0.84 -21.88 -0.64
N SER A 247 -1.23 -22.91 -1.41
CA SER A 247 -0.72 -24.28 -1.23
C SER A 247 0.77 -24.43 -1.56
N GLN A 248 1.37 -23.41 -2.17
CA GLN A 248 2.79 -23.37 -2.53
C GLN A 248 3.62 -22.53 -1.56
N LEU A 249 3.02 -22.11 -0.45
CA LEU A 249 3.68 -21.34 0.61
C LEU A 249 3.69 -22.16 1.90
N LYS A 250 4.81 -22.15 2.59
CA LYS A 250 4.98 -22.69 3.94
C LYS A 250 5.56 -21.59 4.83
N ILE A 251 5.12 -21.51 6.07
CA ILE A 251 5.76 -20.64 7.06
C ILE A 251 7.21 -21.13 7.22
N SER A 252 8.18 -20.24 7.04
CA SER A 252 9.59 -20.57 7.34
C SER A 252 9.70 -20.78 8.86
N LYS A 253 10.22 -21.94 9.26
CA LYS A 253 10.52 -22.24 10.67
C LYS A 253 11.93 -21.82 11.01
#